data_AF-Q4ZPS5-F1
#
_entry.id   AF-Q4ZPS5-F1
#
_cell.length_a   1.000
_cell.length_b   1.000
_cell.length_c   1.000
_cell.angle_alpha   90.00
_cell.angle_beta   90.00
_cell.angle_gamma   90.00
#
_symmetry.space_group_name_H-M   'P 1'
#
loop_
_entity.id
_entity.type
_entity.pdbx_description
1 polymer ?
#
loop_
_entity_poly.entity_id
_entity_poly.type
_entity_poly.pdbx_seq_one_letter_code
_entity_poly.pdbx_strand_id
1 'polypeptide(L)'
;MKKDCDMQWIDETGLAKWAKRIDARAHLPDLIADLIRASITDASRFRFPGGDAGQIRGWDGVLETAGPAEFVPAGKSKWEFGAGAGARKATDDYNKRTGKTDPVEMAESTLVLVNLEKWDTPRELLTEWEDERTREGKWKKVIYLDAVELVHWLDLHPAVAALYARDVLGNAPRNGALSTDEFWEMYSLRFKPRLHEKVVLGDRQEVAEELLQNLAGPAQAIMLGAETGIEVVAFAVAAIRMAPPDIKRALEVKTLIVETEAAARFLSQRTNLIFITTNDGDRMSGVLSAKGPTLSAVTGVQARKHKSLKRSSATGMVDGFTAMGIEREEGYELAHRCGRSLTILERLISNQPYSPPEWVSSAAGMKAAFLAGGWSINQKLDRLLVAELSGVGEYADLEEKLLPSTMLADPPFDRVGEYWQVRAPVDAFGFYGQLIGEQDLQRLKAAVLKVFSHVVEEPSRDEKFTLNYVSPAD
;
A
#
# COMPACT_ATOMS: atom_id res chain seq x y z
N MET A 1 -18.80 2.69 -13.46
CA MET A 1 -17.67 2.46 -12.54
C MET A 1 -18.10 2.92 -11.17
N LYS A 2 -18.40 2.00 -10.23
CA LYS A 2 -18.51 2.37 -8.82
C LYS A 2 -17.07 2.68 -8.39
N LYS A 3 -16.80 3.92 -8.01
CA LYS A 3 -15.56 4.27 -7.31
C LYS A 3 -15.53 3.42 -6.04
N ASP A 4 -14.50 2.60 -5.89
CA ASP A 4 -14.18 1.98 -4.61
C ASP A 4 -14.02 3.14 -3.62
N CYS A 5 -14.84 3.16 -2.58
CA CYS A 5 -14.77 4.20 -1.55
C CYS A 5 -13.53 3.89 -0.70
N ASP A 6 -12.77 4.90 -0.31
CA ASP A 6 -11.56 4.72 0.50
C ASP A 6 -11.94 4.47 1.98
N MET A 7 -10.93 4.30 2.83
CA MET A 7 -11.10 4.26 4.28
C MET A 7 -11.77 5.54 4.80
N GLN A 8 -12.88 5.38 5.51
CA GLN A 8 -13.70 6.48 5.99
C GLN A 8 -13.16 7.00 7.34
N TRP A 9 -12.18 7.90 7.29
CA TRP A 9 -11.61 8.54 8.48
C TRP A 9 -12.59 9.48 9.21
N ILE A 10 -13.66 9.88 8.53
CA ILE A 10 -14.69 10.80 9.02
C ILE A 10 -16.05 10.16 8.75
N ASP A 11 -16.73 9.74 9.81
CA ASP A 11 -18.11 9.25 9.79
C ASP A 11 -19.08 10.30 10.38
N GLU A 12 -20.39 10.04 10.30
CA GLU A 12 -21.42 10.96 10.80
C GLU A 12 -21.29 11.18 12.31
N THR A 13 -20.84 10.15 13.05
CA THR A 13 -20.56 10.25 14.48
C THR A 13 -19.39 11.21 14.75
N GLY A 14 -18.35 11.15 13.92
CA GLY A 14 -17.19 12.03 13.94
C GLY A 14 -17.58 13.48 13.64
N LEU A 15 -18.38 13.71 12.60
CA LEU A 15 -18.91 15.04 12.27
C LEU A 15 -19.79 15.59 13.41
N ALA A 16 -20.69 14.77 13.96
CA ALA A 16 -21.56 15.19 15.07
C ALA A 16 -20.79 15.49 16.37
N LYS A 17 -19.69 14.77 16.63
CA LYS A 17 -18.77 15.11 17.74
C LYS A 17 -18.03 16.40 17.46
N TRP A 18 -17.59 16.60 16.21
CA TRP A 18 -16.90 17.83 15.81
C TRP A 18 -17.80 19.05 15.90
N ALA A 19 -19.07 18.95 15.50
CA ALA A 19 -20.08 20.01 15.61
C ALA A 19 -20.21 20.63 17.01
N LYS A 20 -19.87 19.87 18.06
CA LYS A 20 -19.92 20.32 19.47
C LYS A 20 -18.65 21.05 19.92
N ARG A 21 -17.59 21.05 19.12
CA ARG A 21 -16.33 21.73 19.42
C ARG A 21 -16.36 23.17 18.91
N ILE A 22 -15.60 24.06 19.57
CA ILE A 22 -15.56 25.49 19.25
C ILE A 22 -14.97 25.73 17.86
N ASP A 23 -13.99 24.91 17.46
CA ASP A 23 -13.25 25.03 16.22
C ASP A 23 -14.04 24.59 14.98
N ALA A 24 -15.15 23.86 15.13
CA ALA A 24 -15.98 23.45 13.99
C ALA A 24 -16.53 24.64 13.20
N ARG A 25 -16.92 25.72 13.87
CA ARG A 25 -17.41 26.94 13.18
C ARG A 25 -16.30 27.66 12.40
N ALA A 26 -15.05 27.54 12.84
CA ALA A 26 -13.92 28.18 12.18
C ALA A 26 -13.48 27.39 10.93
N HIS A 27 -13.53 26.06 10.99
CA HIS A 27 -12.96 25.17 9.99
C HIS A 27 -13.99 24.54 9.04
N LEU A 28 -15.29 24.55 9.36
CA LEU A 28 -16.33 24.09 8.42
C LEU A 28 -16.34 24.89 7.09
N PRO A 29 -16.20 26.23 7.08
CA PRO A 29 -16.06 26.96 5.82
C PRO A 29 -14.88 26.49 4.96
N ASP A 30 -13.74 26.19 5.60
CA ASP A 30 -12.55 25.69 4.91
C ASP A 30 -12.83 24.30 4.31
N LEU A 31 -13.46 23.40 5.08
CA LEU A 31 -13.82 22.06 4.61
C LEU A 31 -14.69 22.10 3.37
N ILE A 32 -15.76 22.90 3.41
CA ILE A 32 -16.68 23.03 2.27
C ILE A 32 -15.98 23.70 1.09
N ALA A 33 -15.13 24.70 1.33
CA ALA A 33 -14.36 25.33 0.27
C ALA A 33 -13.41 24.33 -0.43
N ASP A 34 -12.72 23.48 0.33
CA ASP A 34 -11.82 22.47 -0.22
C ASP A 34 -12.56 21.38 -0.97
N LEU A 35 -13.72 20.93 -0.45
CA LEU A 35 -14.61 20.02 -1.16
C LEU A 35 -15.08 20.59 -2.50
N ILE A 36 -15.55 21.84 -2.53
CA ILE A 36 -15.96 22.50 -3.78
C ILE A 36 -14.78 22.58 -4.76
N ARG A 37 -13.58 23.00 -4.30
CA ARG A 37 -12.38 23.03 -5.17
C ARG A 37 -12.01 21.67 -5.73
N ALA A 38 -12.25 20.60 -4.97
CA ALA A 38 -12.02 19.24 -5.41
C ALA A 38 -13.11 18.74 -6.38
N SER A 39 -14.32 19.30 -6.33
CA SER A 39 -15.46 18.89 -7.16
C SER A 39 -15.58 19.64 -8.49
N ILE A 40 -15.11 20.90 -8.58
CA ILE A 40 -15.33 21.76 -9.76
C ILE A 40 -14.08 22.53 -10.18
N THR A 41 -14.04 22.95 -11.44
CA THR A 41 -12.97 23.78 -12.02
C THR A 41 -13.47 25.06 -12.68
N ASP A 42 -14.78 25.33 -12.65
CA ASP A 42 -15.48 26.33 -13.47
C ASP A 42 -16.10 27.49 -12.65
N ALA A 43 -15.63 27.72 -11.42
CA ALA A 43 -16.12 28.79 -10.57
C ALA A 43 -15.73 30.18 -11.11
N SER A 44 -16.71 31.01 -11.46
CA SER A 44 -16.51 32.43 -11.85
C SER A 44 -16.49 33.37 -10.64
N ARG A 45 -17.10 32.94 -9.52
CA ARG A 45 -17.01 33.61 -8.23
C ARG A 45 -16.87 32.55 -7.13
N PHE A 46 -15.88 32.70 -6.27
CA PHE A 46 -15.63 31.77 -5.15
C PHE A 46 -15.26 32.56 -3.89
N ARG A 47 -16.13 32.58 -2.88
CA ARG A 47 -15.88 33.30 -1.62
C ARG A 47 -16.44 32.53 -0.42
N PHE A 48 -15.55 31.86 0.30
CA PHE A 48 -15.84 31.16 1.55
C PHE A 48 -14.85 31.66 2.62
N PRO A 49 -15.23 32.64 3.46
CA PRO A 49 -14.36 33.16 4.50
C PRO A 49 -14.19 32.14 5.64
N GLY A 50 -13.02 31.48 5.71
CA GLY A 50 -12.61 30.62 6.81
C GLY A 50 -11.51 31.22 7.70
N GLY A 51 -11.03 30.45 8.68
CA GLY A 51 -10.00 30.89 9.64
C GLY A 51 -10.35 32.19 10.39
N ASP A 52 -9.38 33.09 10.53
CA ASP A 52 -9.54 34.40 11.21
C ASP A 52 -10.56 35.32 10.52
N ALA A 53 -10.89 35.06 9.25
CA ALA A 53 -11.87 35.82 8.47
C ALA A 53 -13.31 35.31 8.65
N GLY A 54 -13.52 34.19 9.36
CA GLY A 54 -14.85 33.61 9.62
C GLY A 54 -15.77 34.50 10.48
N GLN A 55 -15.25 35.56 11.12
CA GLN A 55 -16.06 36.52 11.87
C GLN A 55 -16.59 37.68 11.03
N ILE A 56 -16.28 37.73 9.73
CA ILE A 56 -16.77 38.79 8.84
C ILE A 56 -18.29 38.65 8.67
N ARG A 57 -19.03 39.74 8.94
CA ARG A 57 -20.49 39.78 8.70
C ARG A 57 -20.80 39.47 7.24
N GLY A 58 -21.67 38.49 6.99
CA GLY A 58 -22.11 38.16 5.65
C GLY A 58 -22.64 36.74 5.51
N TRP A 59 -22.52 36.20 4.30
CA TRP A 59 -22.71 34.79 3.98
C TRP A 59 -21.46 33.99 4.29
N ASP A 60 -21.64 32.75 4.75
CA ASP A 60 -20.51 31.84 5.03
C ASP A 60 -19.91 31.29 3.73
N GLY A 61 -20.68 31.32 2.64
CA GLY A 61 -20.17 31.10 1.28
C GLY A 61 -20.99 31.80 0.20
N VAL A 62 -20.30 32.24 -0.85
CA VAL A 62 -20.90 32.74 -2.10
C VAL A 62 -20.14 32.13 -3.26
N LEU A 63 -20.88 31.45 -4.13
CA LEU A 63 -20.31 30.72 -5.26
C LEU A 63 -21.11 31.03 -6.54
N GLU A 64 -20.44 31.08 -7.68
CA GLU A 64 -21.07 31.12 -9.00
C GLU A 64 -20.30 30.17 -9.94
N THR A 65 -21.02 29.22 -10.53
CA THR A 65 -20.47 28.16 -11.40
C THR A 65 -21.23 28.12 -12.73
N ALA A 66 -20.58 27.59 -13.78
CA ALA A 66 -21.21 27.46 -15.09
C ALA A 66 -22.07 26.19 -15.20
N GLY A 67 -21.60 25.08 -14.64
CA GLY A 67 -22.27 23.79 -14.63
C GLY A 67 -22.60 23.26 -13.22
N PRO A 68 -23.52 22.29 -13.12
CA PRO A 68 -23.75 21.58 -11.87
C PRO A 68 -22.65 20.53 -11.64
N ALA A 69 -22.31 20.28 -10.38
CA ALA A 69 -21.54 19.12 -9.94
C ALA A 69 -22.21 18.45 -8.75
N GLU A 70 -21.75 17.26 -8.36
CA GLU A 70 -22.30 16.54 -7.20
C GLU A 70 -22.17 17.45 -5.95
N PHE A 71 -23.29 17.69 -5.26
CA PHE A 71 -23.44 18.62 -4.12
C PHE A 71 -23.25 20.13 -4.40
N VAL A 72 -22.85 20.53 -5.61
CA VAL A 72 -22.61 21.94 -5.98
C VAL A 72 -23.63 22.40 -7.03
N PRO A 73 -24.56 23.33 -6.70
CA PRO A 73 -25.57 23.79 -7.65
C PRO A 73 -24.97 24.69 -8.74
N ALA A 74 -25.59 24.65 -9.93
CA ALA A 74 -25.21 25.52 -11.06
C ALA A 74 -25.69 26.97 -10.89
N GLY A 75 -24.86 27.92 -11.32
CA GLY A 75 -25.13 29.35 -11.25
C GLY A 75 -24.85 29.94 -9.86
N LYS A 76 -25.52 31.03 -9.50
CA LYS A 76 -25.32 31.72 -8.22
C LYS A 76 -25.83 30.86 -7.06
N SER A 77 -25.02 30.70 -6.03
CA SER A 77 -25.43 30.06 -4.77
C SER A 77 -24.91 30.80 -3.55
N LYS A 78 -25.72 30.74 -2.48
CA LYS A 78 -25.46 31.33 -1.16
C LYS A 78 -25.46 30.23 -0.13
N TRP A 79 -24.39 30.15 0.65
CA TRP A 79 -24.16 29.07 1.60
C TRP A 79 -24.23 29.61 3.04
N GLU A 80 -24.97 28.89 3.89
CA GLU A 80 -25.04 29.10 5.34
C GLU A 80 -24.62 27.84 6.06
N PHE A 81 -23.75 27.99 7.05
CA PHE A 81 -23.23 26.89 7.84
C PHE A 81 -23.80 26.90 9.25
N GLY A 82 -24.47 25.80 9.59
CA GLY A 82 -25.13 25.60 10.87
C GLY A 82 -24.37 24.63 11.77
N ALA A 83 -24.52 24.83 13.07
CA ALA A 83 -24.33 23.78 14.06
C ALA A 83 -25.70 23.56 14.73
N GLY A 84 -26.34 22.42 14.44
CA GLY A 84 -27.61 22.01 15.07
C GLY A 84 -28.53 21.23 14.13
N ALA A 85 -28.92 20.02 14.49
CA ALA A 85 -29.75 19.16 13.63
C ALA A 85 -31.22 19.59 13.45
N GLY A 86 -31.78 19.17 12.31
CA GLY A 86 -33.22 19.02 12.08
C GLY A 86 -33.97 20.24 11.57
N ALA A 87 -35.25 20.03 11.27
CA ALA A 87 -36.09 20.97 10.52
C ALA A 87 -36.28 22.33 11.18
N ARG A 88 -36.33 22.38 12.52
CA ARG A 88 -36.46 23.64 13.25
C ARG A 88 -35.27 24.55 12.95
N LYS A 89 -34.04 24.03 13.06
CA LYS A 89 -32.82 24.80 12.83
C LYS A 89 -32.71 25.22 11.37
N ALA A 90 -32.99 24.31 10.44
CA ALA A 90 -33.04 24.60 9.01
C ALA A 90 -34.04 25.74 8.69
N THR A 91 -35.23 25.70 9.30
CA THR A 91 -36.28 26.70 9.13
C THR A 91 -35.87 28.06 9.72
N ASP A 92 -35.23 28.09 10.88
CA ASP A 92 -34.72 29.32 11.49
C ASP A 92 -33.67 29.99 10.60
N ASP A 93 -32.72 29.21 10.07
CA ASP A 93 -31.67 29.71 9.18
C ASP A 93 -32.24 30.17 7.83
N TYR A 94 -33.18 29.41 7.26
CA TYR A 94 -33.92 29.80 6.06
C TYR A 94 -34.65 31.14 6.25
N ASN A 95 -35.43 31.29 7.33
CA ASN A 95 -36.20 32.50 7.60
C ASN A 95 -35.28 33.71 7.83
N LYS A 96 -34.20 33.52 8.62
CA LYS A 96 -33.19 34.55 8.88
C LYS A 96 -32.55 35.05 7.58
N ARG A 97 -32.18 34.15 6.67
CA ARG A 97 -31.52 34.51 5.41
C ARG A 97 -32.48 35.08 4.39
N THR A 98 -33.69 34.53 4.30
CA THR A 98 -34.76 35.06 3.45
C THR A 98 -35.13 36.50 3.85
N GLY A 99 -35.22 36.80 5.15
CA GLY A 99 -35.54 38.15 5.63
C GLY A 99 -34.41 39.18 5.48
N LYS A 100 -33.19 38.77 5.14
CA LYS A 100 -31.99 39.63 5.05
C LYS A 100 -31.41 39.74 3.64
N THR A 101 -32.02 39.09 2.66
CA THR A 101 -31.52 39.04 1.28
C THR A 101 -32.50 39.76 0.35
N ASP A 102 -31.96 40.48 -0.63
CA ASP A 102 -32.78 41.18 -1.61
C ASP A 102 -33.58 40.17 -2.47
N PRO A 103 -34.88 40.41 -2.75
CA PRO A 103 -35.70 39.49 -3.54
C PRO A 103 -35.16 39.15 -4.93
N VAL A 104 -34.48 40.08 -5.61
CA VAL A 104 -33.88 39.82 -6.93
C VAL A 104 -32.72 38.85 -6.78
N GLU A 105 -31.88 39.04 -5.75
CA GLU A 105 -30.76 38.13 -5.47
C GLU A 105 -31.25 36.73 -5.09
N MET A 106 -32.34 36.62 -4.31
CA MET A 106 -32.94 35.33 -3.95
C MET A 106 -33.48 34.58 -5.18
N ALA A 107 -34.21 35.27 -6.06
CA ALA A 107 -34.78 34.67 -7.27
C ALA A 107 -33.72 34.12 -8.24
N GLU A 108 -32.51 34.71 -8.25
CA GLU A 108 -31.40 34.26 -9.09
C GLU A 108 -30.48 33.23 -8.42
N SER A 109 -30.56 33.06 -7.09
CA SER A 109 -29.60 32.26 -6.32
C SER A 109 -30.21 30.99 -5.72
N THR A 110 -29.43 29.91 -5.68
CA THR A 110 -29.73 28.72 -4.87
C THR A 110 -29.23 28.93 -3.44
N LEU A 111 -30.11 28.74 -2.44
CA LEU A 111 -29.72 28.73 -1.04
C LEU A 111 -29.28 27.31 -0.65
N VAL A 112 -28.06 27.20 -0.11
CA VAL A 112 -27.51 25.93 0.39
C VAL A 112 -27.28 26.06 1.90
N LEU A 113 -27.94 25.21 2.68
CA LEU A 113 -27.73 25.10 4.12
C LEU A 113 -26.89 23.86 4.38
N VAL A 114 -25.81 23.98 5.16
CA VAL A 114 -24.94 22.85 5.47
C VAL A 114 -24.84 22.64 6.97
N ASN A 115 -24.90 21.38 7.40
CA ASN A 115 -24.85 21.01 8.80
C ASN A 115 -24.03 19.76 9.05
N LEU A 116 -23.26 19.79 10.14
CA LEU A 116 -22.41 18.68 10.59
C LEU A 116 -23.18 17.55 11.29
N GLU A 117 -24.44 17.78 11.64
CA GLU A 117 -25.31 16.78 12.25
C GLU A 117 -26.33 16.27 11.22
N LYS A 118 -26.64 14.97 11.28
CA LYS A 118 -27.66 14.34 10.44
C LYS A 118 -29.05 14.93 10.68
N TRP A 119 -29.91 14.87 9.67
CA TRP A 119 -31.31 15.21 9.78
C TRP A 119 -32.04 14.22 10.70
N ASP A 120 -32.26 14.64 11.95
CA ASP A 120 -32.94 13.82 12.97
C ASP A 120 -34.30 14.42 13.34
N THR A 121 -35.20 14.51 12.36
CA THR A 121 -36.57 15.00 12.56
C THR A 121 -37.60 13.92 12.20
N PRO A 122 -38.16 13.19 13.17
CA PRO A 122 -39.00 12.02 12.90
C PRO A 122 -40.31 12.29 12.15
N ARG A 123 -40.77 13.54 12.11
CA ARG A 123 -42.09 13.92 11.60
C ARG A 123 -42.06 14.73 10.31
N GLU A 124 -40.87 15.00 9.79
CA GLU A 124 -40.67 15.85 8.62
C GLU A 124 -39.45 15.32 7.87
N LEU A 125 -39.66 14.84 6.65
CA LEU A 125 -38.57 14.32 5.84
C LEU A 125 -37.74 15.48 5.28
N LEU A 126 -36.42 15.29 5.20
CA LEU A 126 -35.50 16.28 4.63
C LEU A 126 -35.96 16.74 3.24
N THR A 127 -36.29 15.78 2.37
CA THR A 127 -36.71 16.04 0.99
C THR A 127 -38.02 16.80 0.91
N GLU A 128 -38.98 16.51 1.81
CA GLU A 128 -40.25 17.25 1.87
C GLU A 128 -40.00 18.70 2.28
N TRP A 129 -39.14 18.93 3.28
CA TRP A 129 -38.78 20.28 3.71
C TRP A 129 -38.09 21.08 2.60
N GLU A 130 -37.13 20.50 1.88
CA GLU A 130 -36.46 21.15 0.75
C GLU A 130 -37.44 21.52 -0.37
N ASP A 131 -38.34 20.60 -0.72
CA ASP A 131 -39.34 20.79 -1.75
C ASP A 131 -40.35 21.88 -1.36
N GLU A 132 -40.80 21.90 -0.11
CA GLU A 132 -41.69 22.94 0.40
C GLU A 132 -41.04 24.33 0.34
N ARG A 133 -39.80 24.46 0.82
CA ARG A 133 -39.08 25.75 0.79
C ARG A 133 -38.76 26.21 -0.62
N THR A 134 -38.45 25.29 -1.53
CA THR A 134 -38.26 25.60 -2.95
C THR A 134 -39.56 26.05 -3.60
N ARG A 135 -40.70 25.40 -3.28
CA ARG A 135 -42.02 25.71 -3.85
C ARG A 135 -42.58 27.06 -3.40
N GLU A 136 -42.11 27.63 -2.29
CA GLU A 136 -42.42 29.00 -1.90
C GLU A 136 -42.00 30.04 -2.96
N GLY A 137 -41.08 29.69 -3.86
CA GLY A 137 -40.68 30.53 -4.99
C GLY A 137 -39.89 31.79 -4.62
N LYS A 138 -39.43 31.90 -3.36
CA LYS A 138 -38.61 33.03 -2.89
C LYS A 138 -37.16 32.90 -3.38
N TRP A 139 -36.62 31.69 -3.31
CA TRP A 139 -35.29 31.34 -3.81
C TRP A 139 -35.40 30.53 -5.11
N LYS A 140 -34.38 30.59 -5.97
CA LYS A 140 -34.32 29.75 -7.18
C LYS A 140 -34.47 28.26 -6.85
N LYS A 141 -33.78 27.83 -5.78
CA LYS A 141 -33.83 26.47 -5.20
C LYS A 141 -33.31 26.53 -3.77
N VAL A 142 -33.77 25.64 -2.91
CA VAL A 142 -33.21 25.41 -1.57
C VAL A 142 -32.62 23.99 -1.53
N ILE A 143 -31.41 23.87 -0.99
CA ILE A 143 -30.71 22.60 -0.77
C ILE A 143 -30.23 22.55 0.67
N TYR A 144 -30.31 21.39 1.30
CA TYR A 144 -29.80 21.12 2.63
C TYR A 144 -28.85 19.93 2.57
N LEU A 145 -27.63 20.11 3.06
CA LEU A 145 -26.60 19.07 3.16
C LEU A 145 -26.37 18.74 4.63
N ASP A 146 -26.73 17.52 5.03
CA ASP A 146 -26.55 17.00 6.38
C ASP A 146 -25.26 16.16 6.51
N ALA A 147 -25.03 15.56 7.68
CA ALA A 147 -23.85 14.74 7.93
C ALA A 147 -23.70 13.55 6.96
N VAL A 148 -24.81 12.95 6.49
CA VAL A 148 -24.83 11.84 5.55
C VAL A 148 -24.37 12.32 4.17
N GLU A 149 -24.90 13.43 3.66
CA GLU A 149 -24.42 13.98 2.38
C GLU A 149 -22.97 14.44 2.47
N LEU A 150 -22.56 15.06 3.58
CA LEU A 150 -21.17 15.48 3.78
C LEU A 150 -20.20 14.31 3.84
N VAL A 151 -20.58 13.22 4.51
CA VAL A 151 -19.80 11.99 4.52
C VAL A 151 -19.65 11.43 3.10
N HIS A 152 -20.75 11.35 2.33
CA HIS A 152 -20.68 10.89 0.94
C HIS A 152 -19.80 11.81 0.09
N TRP A 153 -19.85 13.12 0.31
CA TRP A 153 -18.98 14.07 -0.39
C TRP A 153 -17.50 13.89 -0.05
N LEU A 154 -17.17 13.65 1.22
CA LEU A 154 -15.82 13.33 1.69
C LEU A 154 -15.30 12.01 1.09
N ASP A 155 -16.16 10.99 0.97
CA ASP A 155 -15.84 9.70 0.35
C ASP A 155 -15.47 9.85 -1.14
N LEU A 156 -16.08 10.79 -1.84
CA LEU A 156 -15.73 11.10 -3.24
C LEU A 156 -14.38 11.82 -3.38
N HIS A 157 -13.93 12.48 -2.30
CA HIS A 157 -12.73 13.32 -2.22
C HIS A 157 -11.81 12.92 -1.04
N PRO A 158 -11.21 11.72 -1.08
CA PRO A 158 -10.47 11.14 0.04
C PRO A 158 -9.26 11.97 0.51
N ALA A 159 -8.62 12.72 -0.39
CA ALA A 159 -7.53 13.64 -0.02
C ALA A 159 -8.00 14.74 0.95
N VAL A 160 -9.21 15.26 0.76
CA VAL A 160 -9.83 16.24 1.68
C VAL A 160 -10.23 15.54 2.98
N ALA A 161 -10.84 14.35 2.91
CA ALA A 161 -11.20 13.58 4.09
C ALA A 161 -9.99 13.29 4.99
N ALA A 162 -8.86 12.88 4.40
CA ALA A 162 -7.61 12.61 5.11
C ALA A 162 -7.06 13.86 5.80
N LEU A 163 -7.03 15.01 5.10
CA LEU A 163 -6.57 16.28 5.66
C LEU A 163 -7.35 16.65 6.93
N TYR A 164 -8.68 16.69 6.85
CA TYR A 164 -9.51 17.10 7.98
C TYR A 164 -9.54 16.05 9.10
N ALA A 165 -9.44 14.76 8.77
CA ALA A 165 -9.34 13.71 9.77
C ALA A 165 -8.07 13.81 10.62
N ARG A 166 -6.95 14.16 9.99
CA ARG A 166 -5.62 14.27 10.62
C ARG A 166 -5.46 15.58 11.38
N ASP A 167 -5.83 16.70 10.75
CA ASP A 167 -5.44 18.02 11.25
C ASP A 167 -6.53 18.71 12.07
N VAL A 168 -7.80 18.41 11.82
CA VAL A 168 -8.93 19.07 12.48
C VAL A 168 -9.62 18.14 13.47
N LEU A 169 -10.12 17.00 13.00
CA LEU A 169 -10.88 16.08 13.85
C LEU A 169 -9.98 15.29 14.81
N GLY A 170 -8.72 15.05 14.44
CA GLY A 170 -7.78 14.24 15.25
C GLY A 170 -8.24 12.78 15.36
N ASN A 171 -8.92 12.28 14.32
CA ASN A 171 -9.44 10.91 14.24
C ASN A 171 -8.47 9.96 13.55
N ALA A 172 -7.49 10.51 12.82
CA ALA A 172 -6.40 9.79 12.19
C ALA A 172 -5.05 10.21 12.82
N PRO A 173 -4.06 9.31 12.91
CA PRO A 173 -2.70 9.73 13.23
C PRO A 173 -2.18 10.68 12.15
N ARG A 174 -1.50 11.77 12.55
CA ARG A 174 -1.01 12.78 11.60
C ARG A 174 -0.05 12.21 10.56
N ASN A 175 0.79 11.26 10.97
CA ASN A 175 1.78 10.58 10.13
C ASN A 175 1.92 9.11 10.59
N GLY A 176 2.53 8.28 9.73
CA GLY A 176 3.00 6.94 10.10
C GLY A 176 1.92 5.87 10.15
N ALA A 177 0.76 6.13 9.55
CA ALA A 177 -0.20 5.09 9.15
C ALA A 177 -0.77 5.40 7.77
N LEU A 178 -1.04 4.35 7.00
CA LEU A 178 -1.53 4.41 5.62
C LEU A 178 -2.75 3.50 5.45
N SER A 179 -3.67 3.87 4.56
CA SER A 179 -4.67 2.92 4.04
C SER A 179 -4.01 1.87 3.15
N THR A 180 -4.74 0.79 2.86
CA THR A 180 -4.33 -0.21 1.86
C THR A 180 -4.08 0.41 0.49
N ASP A 181 -4.84 1.44 0.11
CA ASP A 181 -4.74 2.10 -1.19
C ASP A 181 -3.55 3.05 -1.26
N GLU A 182 -3.35 3.89 -0.22
CA GLU A 182 -2.18 4.76 -0.10
C GLU A 182 -0.88 3.92 -0.16
N PHE A 183 -0.83 2.82 0.61
CA PHE A 183 0.31 1.91 0.58
C PHE A 183 0.51 1.31 -0.81
N TRP A 184 -0.55 0.76 -1.42
CA TRP A 184 -0.42 0.08 -2.71
C TRP A 184 -0.03 1.05 -3.82
N GLU A 185 -0.58 2.26 -3.83
CA GLU A 185 -0.22 3.29 -4.79
C GLU A 185 1.27 3.61 -4.71
N MET A 186 1.79 3.90 -3.51
CA MET A 186 3.22 4.16 -3.31
C MET A 186 4.09 2.95 -3.66
N TYR A 187 3.72 1.76 -3.20
CA TYR A 187 4.52 0.54 -3.41
C TYR A 187 4.56 0.12 -4.88
N SER A 188 3.42 0.11 -5.57
CA SER A 188 3.33 -0.33 -6.96
C SER A 188 4.04 0.62 -7.94
N LEU A 189 4.12 1.91 -7.61
CA LEU A 189 4.82 2.93 -8.40
C LEU A 189 6.35 2.87 -8.30
N ARG A 190 6.92 2.00 -7.44
CA ARG A 190 8.36 1.72 -7.39
C ARG A 190 8.86 0.96 -8.62
N PHE A 191 7.94 0.37 -9.39
CA PHE A 191 8.19 -0.50 -10.54
C PHE A 191 7.73 0.17 -11.85
N LYS A 192 8.43 -0.15 -12.96
CA LYS A 192 8.10 0.30 -14.31
C LYS A 192 8.16 -0.87 -15.31
N PRO A 193 7.02 -1.36 -15.83
CA PRO A 193 5.65 -0.91 -15.60
C PRO A 193 5.18 -1.02 -14.14
N ARG A 194 4.10 -0.30 -13.78
CA ARG A 194 3.53 -0.31 -12.42
C ARG A 194 3.20 -1.75 -11.98
N LEU A 195 3.59 -2.11 -10.76
CA LEU A 195 3.39 -3.48 -10.24
C LEU A 195 1.90 -3.82 -10.13
N HIS A 196 1.54 -5.03 -10.54
CA HIS A 196 0.19 -5.57 -10.39
C HIS A 196 0.12 -6.56 -9.21
N GLU A 197 -0.99 -6.58 -8.47
CA GLU A 197 -1.24 -7.37 -7.26
C GLU A 197 -0.96 -8.87 -7.50
N LYS A 198 -1.39 -9.38 -8.66
CA LYS A 198 -1.13 -10.74 -9.15
C LYS A 198 0.35 -11.15 -9.16
N VAL A 199 1.31 -10.24 -9.38
CA VAL A 199 2.75 -10.59 -9.29
C VAL A 199 3.12 -10.92 -7.85
N VAL A 200 2.56 -10.16 -6.90
CA VAL A 200 2.81 -10.34 -5.47
C VAL A 200 2.07 -11.57 -4.95
N LEU A 201 0.86 -11.86 -5.39
CA LEU A 201 0.16 -13.09 -4.98
C LEU A 201 0.79 -14.33 -5.63
N GLY A 202 0.96 -14.30 -6.94
CA GLY A 202 1.42 -15.43 -7.72
C GLY A 202 0.51 -16.65 -7.56
N ASP A 203 1.12 -17.80 -7.28
CA ASP A 203 0.49 -19.10 -7.02
C ASP A 203 0.25 -19.40 -5.52
N ARG A 204 0.05 -18.35 -4.70
CA ARG A 204 -0.07 -18.45 -3.23
C ARG A 204 -1.48 -18.15 -2.71
N GLN A 205 -2.51 -18.51 -3.48
CA GLN A 205 -3.92 -18.24 -3.18
C GLN A 205 -4.34 -18.80 -1.82
N GLU A 206 -3.95 -20.04 -1.49
CA GLU A 206 -4.29 -20.66 -0.19
C GLU A 206 -3.76 -19.84 1.00
N VAL A 207 -2.55 -19.27 0.87
CA VAL A 207 -1.96 -18.41 1.91
C VAL A 207 -2.70 -17.08 2.00
N ALA A 208 -3.12 -16.53 0.87
CA ALA A 208 -3.91 -15.30 0.82
C ALA A 208 -5.29 -15.50 1.46
N GLU A 209 -5.98 -16.59 1.14
CA GLU A 209 -7.30 -16.91 1.70
C GLU A 209 -7.26 -17.10 3.23
N GLU A 210 -6.28 -17.85 3.73
CA GLU A 210 -6.07 -18.01 5.17
C GLU A 210 -5.75 -16.67 5.86
N LEU A 211 -4.94 -15.82 5.22
CA LEU A 211 -4.65 -14.49 5.74
C LEU A 211 -5.91 -13.62 5.82
N LEU A 212 -6.73 -13.59 4.77
CA LEU A 212 -7.98 -12.82 4.76
C LEU A 212 -8.95 -13.29 5.85
N GLN A 213 -9.07 -14.60 6.07
CA GLN A 213 -9.87 -15.16 7.16
C GLN A 213 -9.35 -14.71 8.54
N ASN A 214 -8.03 -14.76 8.74
CA ASN A 214 -7.42 -14.34 10.00
C ASN A 214 -7.58 -12.83 10.25
N LEU A 215 -7.51 -12.00 9.21
CA LEU A 215 -7.73 -10.55 9.29
C LEU A 215 -9.20 -10.20 9.55
N ALA A 216 -10.15 -10.99 9.04
CA ALA A 216 -11.57 -10.82 9.33
C ALA A 216 -11.99 -11.33 10.72
N GLY A 217 -11.10 -12.06 11.40
CA GLY A 217 -11.33 -12.70 12.69
C GLY A 217 -11.28 -11.75 13.90
N PRO A 218 -11.30 -12.32 15.13
CA PRO A 218 -11.13 -11.55 16.36
C PRO A 218 -9.69 -11.06 16.54
N ALA A 219 -9.48 -10.18 17.52
CA ALA A 219 -8.16 -9.68 17.88
C ALA A 219 -7.15 -10.82 18.14
N GLN A 220 -6.09 -10.86 17.33
CA GLN A 220 -5.04 -11.88 17.40
C GLN A 220 -3.74 -11.40 16.73
N ALA A 221 -2.62 -12.04 17.09
CA ALA A 221 -1.35 -11.83 16.42
C ALA A 221 -1.22 -12.79 15.22
N ILE A 222 -0.93 -12.24 14.05
CA ILE A 222 -0.70 -12.97 12.81
C ILE A 222 0.75 -12.72 12.41
N MET A 223 1.54 -13.79 12.29
CA MET A 223 2.97 -13.69 11.98
C MET A 223 3.29 -14.50 10.74
N LEU A 224 3.85 -13.84 9.73
CA LEU A 224 4.31 -14.48 8.50
C LEU A 224 5.82 -14.32 8.35
N GLY A 225 6.50 -15.45 8.17
CA GLY A 225 7.93 -15.49 7.90
C GLY A 225 8.23 -15.09 6.46
N ALA A 226 9.06 -14.09 6.20
CA ALA A 226 9.43 -13.70 4.83
C ALA A 226 10.89 -13.26 4.73
N GLU A 227 11.36 -13.01 3.51
CA GLU A 227 12.71 -12.47 3.29
C GLU A 227 12.81 -11.03 3.78
N THR A 228 11.79 -10.23 3.47
CA THR A 228 11.72 -8.83 3.88
C THR A 228 10.37 -8.53 4.53
N GLY A 229 10.35 -7.55 5.45
CA GLY A 229 9.11 -7.13 6.08
C GLY A 229 8.11 -6.54 5.10
N ILE A 230 8.61 -5.74 4.15
CA ILE A 230 7.78 -5.07 3.15
C ILE A 230 7.08 -6.06 2.20
N GLU A 231 7.66 -7.23 1.94
CA GLU A 231 7.02 -8.30 1.15
C GLU A 231 5.73 -8.79 1.83
N VAL A 232 5.72 -8.93 3.15
CA VAL A 232 4.53 -9.35 3.90
C VAL A 232 3.43 -8.30 3.81
N VAL A 233 3.79 -7.01 3.93
CA VAL A 233 2.84 -5.90 3.79
C VAL A 233 2.24 -5.88 2.38
N ALA A 234 3.10 -5.96 1.36
CA ALA A 234 2.67 -6.00 -0.03
C ALA A 234 1.77 -7.20 -0.34
N PHE A 235 2.10 -8.38 0.20
CA PHE A 235 1.29 -9.59 0.05
C PHE A 235 -0.09 -9.45 0.68
N ALA A 236 -0.15 -8.93 1.91
CA ALA A 236 -1.42 -8.71 2.60
C ALA A 236 -2.31 -7.70 1.88
N VAL A 237 -1.74 -6.57 1.45
CA VAL A 237 -2.48 -5.54 0.71
C VAL A 237 -2.95 -6.06 -0.64
N ALA A 238 -2.10 -6.80 -1.38
CA ALA A 238 -2.49 -7.44 -2.63
C ALA A 238 -3.62 -8.46 -2.42
N ALA A 239 -3.57 -9.25 -1.35
CA ALA A 239 -4.62 -10.21 -1.01
C ALA A 239 -5.96 -9.52 -0.73
N ILE A 240 -5.96 -8.44 0.05
CA ILE A 240 -7.17 -7.65 0.36
C ILE A 240 -7.77 -7.08 -0.93
N ARG A 241 -6.95 -6.42 -1.75
CA ARG A 241 -7.39 -5.73 -2.96
C ARG A 241 -7.89 -6.67 -4.06
N MET A 242 -7.41 -7.91 -4.07
CA MET A 242 -7.83 -8.97 -5.01
C MET A 242 -8.96 -9.86 -4.47
N ALA A 243 -9.42 -9.65 -3.22
CA ALA A 243 -10.50 -10.40 -2.64
C ALA A 243 -11.85 -10.13 -3.34
N PRO A 244 -12.86 -11.01 -3.17
CA PRO A 244 -14.23 -10.73 -3.59
C PRO A 244 -14.72 -9.36 -3.09
N PRO A 245 -15.55 -8.61 -3.85
CA PRO A 245 -15.86 -7.20 -3.55
C PRO A 245 -16.40 -6.93 -2.13
N ASP A 246 -17.17 -7.86 -1.58
CA ASP A 246 -17.72 -7.80 -0.22
C ASP A 246 -16.63 -7.96 0.85
N ILE A 247 -15.74 -8.94 0.68
CA ILE A 247 -14.60 -9.19 1.57
C ILE A 247 -13.58 -8.06 1.48
N LYS A 248 -13.21 -7.67 0.26
CA LYS A 248 -12.33 -6.54 -0.04
C LYS A 248 -12.80 -5.30 0.73
N ARG A 249 -14.07 -4.90 0.51
CA ARG A 249 -14.64 -3.71 1.14
C ARG A 249 -14.64 -3.81 2.66
N ALA A 250 -15.00 -4.96 3.23
CA ALA A 250 -15.05 -5.15 4.68
C ALA A 250 -13.67 -5.02 5.35
N LEU A 251 -12.60 -5.37 4.65
CA LEU A 251 -11.22 -5.30 5.15
C LEU A 251 -10.57 -3.93 4.89
N GLU A 252 -10.75 -3.33 3.72
CA GLU A 252 -10.14 -2.03 3.35
C GLU A 252 -10.55 -0.92 4.30
N VAL A 253 -11.82 -0.88 4.71
CA VAL A 253 -12.34 0.16 5.63
C VAL A 253 -11.80 0.04 7.07
N LYS A 254 -11.14 -1.07 7.41
CA LYS A 254 -10.62 -1.33 8.76
C LYS A 254 -9.11 -1.48 8.81
N THR A 255 -8.46 -1.76 7.68
CA THR A 255 -7.04 -2.14 7.63
C THR A 255 -6.14 -0.93 7.50
N LEU A 256 -5.25 -0.77 8.48
CA LEU A 256 -4.21 0.25 8.48
C LEU A 256 -2.82 -0.34 8.45
N ILE A 257 -1.98 0.17 7.55
CA ILE A 257 -0.55 -0.10 7.56
C ILE A 257 0.09 0.86 8.56
N VAL A 258 0.71 0.34 9.61
CA VAL A 258 1.27 1.12 10.73
C VAL A 258 2.78 1.11 10.65
N GLU A 259 3.37 2.26 10.30
CA GLU A 259 4.80 2.39 10.01
C GLU A 259 5.61 2.90 11.22
N THR A 260 4.95 3.51 12.20
CA THR A 260 5.65 4.15 13.33
C THR A 260 5.05 3.75 14.67
N GLU A 261 5.89 3.77 15.71
CA GLU A 261 5.46 3.54 17.08
C GLU A 261 4.45 4.59 17.57
N ALA A 262 4.58 5.84 17.14
CA ALA A 262 3.66 6.92 17.50
C ALA A 262 2.25 6.68 16.95
N ALA A 263 2.15 6.28 15.67
CA ALA A 263 0.88 5.90 15.06
C ALA A 263 0.28 4.66 15.73
N ALA A 264 1.10 3.65 16.04
CA ALA A 264 0.65 2.46 16.76
C ALA A 264 0.05 2.80 18.13
N ARG A 265 0.69 3.67 18.92
CA ARG A 265 0.17 4.11 20.24
C ARG A 265 -1.14 4.89 20.13
N PHE A 266 -1.30 5.70 19.09
CA PHE A 266 -2.56 6.41 18.82
C PHE A 266 -3.67 5.42 18.48
N LEU A 267 -3.39 4.49 17.57
CA LEU A 267 -4.35 3.49 17.08
C LEU A 267 -4.71 2.44 18.13
N SER A 268 -3.82 2.14 19.10
CA SER A 268 -4.11 1.18 20.17
C SER A 268 -5.23 1.61 21.12
N GLN A 269 -5.66 2.88 21.06
CA GLN A 269 -6.80 3.40 21.81
C GLN A 269 -8.12 3.29 21.03
N ARG A 270 -8.07 2.82 19.77
CA ARG A 270 -9.24 2.60 18.90
C ARG A 270 -9.61 1.12 18.92
N THR A 271 -10.83 0.82 18.48
CA THR A 271 -11.37 -0.55 18.39
C THR A 271 -11.88 -0.83 16.97
N ASN A 272 -12.12 -2.10 16.63
CA ASN A 272 -12.65 -2.53 15.33
C ASN A 272 -11.75 -2.12 14.14
N LEU A 273 -10.43 -2.15 14.35
CA LEU A 273 -9.41 -1.94 13.33
C LEU A 273 -8.61 -3.21 13.11
N ILE A 274 -8.03 -3.31 11.92
CA ILE A 274 -7.07 -4.34 11.52
C ILE A 274 -5.74 -3.62 11.29
N PHE A 275 -4.64 -4.23 11.74
CA PHE A 275 -3.32 -3.61 11.66
C PHE A 275 -2.38 -4.47 10.83
N ILE A 276 -1.64 -3.85 9.93
CA ILE A 276 -0.47 -4.45 9.28
C ILE A 276 0.72 -3.61 9.70
N THR A 277 1.60 -4.14 10.53
CA THR A 277 2.75 -3.38 11.04
C THR A 277 3.95 -3.50 10.10
N THR A 278 4.75 -2.44 10.06
CA THR A 278 6.04 -2.40 9.37
C THR A 278 6.95 -1.38 10.05
N ASN A 279 8.25 -1.44 9.75
CA ASN A 279 9.26 -0.51 10.28
C ASN A 279 9.19 -0.41 11.82
N ASP A 280 9.18 0.79 12.38
CA ASP A 280 9.10 1.00 13.83
C ASP A 280 7.73 0.63 14.43
N GLY A 281 6.69 0.48 13.58
CA GLY A 281 5.38 0.00 13.99
C GLY A 281 5.39 -1.44 14.52
N ASP A 282 6.32 -2.28 14.04
CA ASP A 282 6.44 -3.69 14.45
C ASP A 282 6.69 -3.86 15.96
N ARG A 283 7.34 -2.88 16.59
CA ARG A 283 7.63 -2.88 18.04
C ARG A 283 6.38 -2.91 18.91
N MET A 284 5.23 -2.47 18.36
CA MET A 284 3.95 -2.39 19.04
C MET A 284 2.94 -3.45 18.57
N SER A 285 3.36 -4.38 17.71
CA SER A 285 2.49 -5.46 17.18
C SER A 285 1.79 -6.26 18.29
N GLY A 286 2.47 -6.54 19.40
CA GLY A 286 1.87 -7.19 20.57
C GLY A 286 0.76 -6.38 21.24
N VAL A 287 0.88 -5.05 21.29
CA VAL A 287 -0.16 -4.17 21.86
C VAL A 287 -1.35 -4.05 20.92
N LEU A 288 -1.08 -3.89 19.62
CA LEU A 288 -2.11 -3.81 18.58
C LEU A 288 -2.90 -5.11 18.45
N SER A 289 -2.23 -6.27 18.56
CA SER A 289 -2.88 -7.59 18.47
C SER A 289 -3.88 -7.86 19.59
N ALA A 290 -3.75 -7.18 20.74
CA ALA A 290 -4.75 -7.21 21.81
C ALA A 290 -5.99 -6.35 21.51
N LYS A 291 -5.95 -5.50 20.49
CA LYS A 291 -7.03 -4.57 20.09
C LYS A 291 -7.73 -4.98 18.81
N GLY A 292 -7.03 -5.63 17.90
CA GLY A 292 -7.56 -6.11 16.63
C GLY A 292 -6.60 -7.08 15.94
N PRO A 293 -7.05 -7.80 14.90
CA PRO A 293 -6.18 -8.65 14.09
C PRO A 293 -4.96 -7.85 13.63
N THR A 294 -3.76 -8.34 13.93
CA THR A 294 -2.51 -7.63 13.64
C THR A 294 -1.54 -8.55 12.92
N LEU A 295 -1.23 -8.21 11.67
CA LEU A 295 -0.18 -8.86 10.88
C LEU A 295 1.16 -8.16 11.11
N SER A 296 2.18 -8.94 11.42
CA SER A 296 3.58 -8.49 11.45
C SER A 296 4.47 -9.46 10.71
N ALA A 297 5.49 -8.95 10.02
CA ALA A 297 6.48 -9.78 9.38
C ALA A 297 7.46 -10.36 10.41
N VAL A 298 7.90 -11.59 10.18
CA VAL A 298 9.02 -12.20 10.90
C VAL A 298 10.13 -12.47 9.90
N THR A 299 11.32 -11.93 10.14
CA THR A 299 12.46 -12.05 9.21
C THR A 299 13.65 -12.73 9.91
N GLY A 300 14.68 -13.05 9.12
CA GLY A 300 15.92 -13.64 9.63
C GLY A 300 15.73 -14.99 10.33
N VAL A 301 16.47 -15.23 11.42
CA VAL A 301 16.47 -16.52 12.13
C VAL A 301 15.11 -16.88 12.71
N GLN A 302 14.33 -15.88 13.12
CA GLN A 302 13.01 -16.10 13.73
C GLN A 302 12.00 -16.63 12.70
N ALA A 303 12.12 -16.24 11.43
CA ALA A 303 11.19 -16.65 10.37
C ALA A 303 11.04 -18.17 10.26
N ARG A 304 12.10 -18.94 10.60
CA ARG A 304 12.12 -20.41 10.57
C ARG A 304 11.11 -21.07 11.53
N LYS A 305 10.62 -20.33 12.53
CA LYS A 305 9.65 -20.82 13.52
C LYS A 305 8.21 -20.53 13.14
N HIS A 306 7.99 -19.79 12.07
CA HIS A 306 6.66 -19.34 11.63
C HIS A 306 6.35 -19.89 10.24
N LYS A 307 5.06 -19.84 9.87
CA LYS A 307 4.64 -20.14 8.51
C LYS A 307 5.32 -19.15 7.57
N SER A 308 6.12 -19.67 6.64
CA SER A 308 6.89 -18.83 5.71
C SER A 308 6.10 -18.57 4.43
N LEU A 309 6.09 -17.30 4.02
CA LEU A 309 5.72 -16.87 2.69
C LEU A 309 6.82 -17.32 1.73
N LYS A 310 6.64 -18.50 1.14
CA LYS A 310 7.55 -19.02 0.13
C LYS A 310 7.51 -18.12 -1.12
N ARG A 311 8.61 -18.07 -1.87
CA ARG A 311 8.63 -17.40 -3.19
C ARG A 311 7.63 -18.06 -4.13
N SER A 312 6.94 -17.24 -4.93
CA SER A 312 6.07 -17.77 -5.99
C SER A 312 6.88 -18.52 -7.04
N SER A 313 6.26 -19.46 -7.75
CA SER A 313 6.90 -20.06 -8.94
C SER A 313 7.03 -19.03 -10.08
N ALA A 314 7.91 -19.30 -11.04
CA ALA A 314 8.02 -18.46 -12.24
C ALA A 314 6.68 -18.39 -12.98
N THR A 315 6.01 -19.54 -13.15
CA THR A 315 4.66 -19.63 -13.74
C THR A 315 3.64 -18.80 -12.95
N GLY A 316 3.69 -18.82 -11.61
CA GLY A 316 2.79 -18.02 -10.76
C GLY A 316 2.92 -16.51 -11.00
N MET A 317 4.12 -16.00 -11.26
CA MET A 317 4.35 -14.56 -11.51
C MET A 317 3.94 -14.11 -12.92
N VAL A 318 3.96 -15.00 -13.92
CA VAL A 318 3.76 -14.67 -15.34
C VAL A 318 2.38 -14.06 -15.62
N ASP A 319 1.33 -14.55 -14.99
CA ASP A 319 -0.01 -13.97 -15.14
C ASP A 319 -0.07 -12.53 -14.60
N GLY A 320 0.70 -12.24 -13.56
CA GLY A 320 0.87 -10.89 -13.04
C GLY A 320 1.65 -9.99 -13.98
N PHE A 321 2.75 -10.48 -14.55
CA PHE A 321 3.51 -9.72 -15.55
C PHE A 321 2.70 -9.44 -16.81
N THR A 322 1.88 -10.38 -17.25
CA THR A 322 0.95 -10.18 -18.36
C THR A 322 -0.05 -9.06 -18.04
N ALA A 323 -0.56 -9.00 -16.80
CA ALA A 323 -1.44 -7.91 -16.37
C ALA A 323 -0.73 -6.54 -16.28
N MET A 324 0.60 -6.53 -16.20
CA MET A 324 1.43 -5.31 -16.31
C MET A 324 1.71 -4.92 -17.77
N GLY A 325 1.25 -5.69 -18.76
CA GLY A 325 1.51 -5.48 -20.18
C GLY A 325 2.83 -6.06 -20.69
N ILE A 326 3.44 -6.99 -19.93
CA ILE A 326 4.67 -7.70 -20.33
C ILE A 326 4.29 -8.99 -21.04
N GLU A 327 4.93 -9.29 -22.17
CA GLU A 327 4.67 -10.52 -22.93
C GLU A 327 5.03 -11.77 -22.12
N ARG A 328 4.33 -12.89 -22.38
CA ARG A 328 4.42 -14.10 -21.55
C ARG A 328 5.85 -14.64 -21.44
N GLU A 329 6.57 -14.73 -22.57
CA GLU A 329 7.95 -15.22 -22.62
C GLU A 329 8.92 -14.28 -21.89
N GLU A 330 8.77 -12.96 -22.10
CA GLU A 330 9.53 -11.94 -21.37
C GLU A 330 9.24 -12.00 -19.86
N GLY A 331 7.99 -12.29 -19.47
CA GLY A 331 7.60 -12.49 -18.08
C GLY A 331 8.28 -13.70 -17.43
N TYR A 332 8.44 -14.82 -18.16
CA TYR A 332 9.21 -15.98 -17.66
C TYR A 332 10.68 -15.62 -17.47
N GLU A 333 11.29 -14.99 -18.47
CA GLU A 333 12.67 -14.51 -18.39
C GLU A 333 12.86 -13.55 -17.21
N LEU A 334 11.94 -12.61 -17.01
CA LEU A 334 11.99 -11.67 -15.89
C LEU A 334 11.87 -12.37 -14.54
N ALA A 335 10.97 -13.36 -14.41
CA ALA A 335 10.82 -14.16 -13.19
C ALA A 335 12.12 -14.90 -12.84
N HIS A 336 12.82 -15.44 -13.85
CA HIS A 336 14.11 -16.08 -13.67
C HIS A 336 15.21 -15.08 -13.31
N ARG A 337 15.30 -13.97 -14.03
CA ARG A 337 16.30 -12.91 -13.82
C ARG A 337 16.20 -12.28 -12.44
N CYS A 338 14.99 -12.11 -11.89
CA CYS A 338 14.79 -11.55 -10.56
C CYS A 338 14.90 -12.59 -9.43
N GLY A 339 15.20 -13.86 -9.73
CA GLY A 339 15.25 -14.93 -8.73
C GLY A 339 13.92 -15.15 -8.00
N ARG A 340 12.79 -14.69 -8.59
CA ARG A 340 11.44 -14.62 -8.00
C ARG A 340 11.37 -13.80 -6.70
N SER A 341 12.25 -12.80 -6.56
CA SER A 341 12.28 -11.88 -5.42
C SER A 341 11.74 -10.51 -5.84
N LEU A 342 10.79 -9.97 -5.07
CA LEU A 342 10.24 -8.63 -5.34
C LEU A 342 11.30 -7.53 -5.15
N THR A 343 12.24 -7.72 -4.22
CA THR A 343 13.36 -6.78 -4.00
C THR A 343 14.27 -6.69 -5.22
N ILE A 344 14.57 -7.83 -5.84
CA ILE A 344 15.40 -7.88 -7.06
C ILE A 344 14.60 -7.40 -8.27
N LEU A 345 13.33 -7.76 -8.35
CA LEU A 345 12.43 -7.26 -9.38
C LEU A 345 12.39 -5.73 -9.38
N GLU A 346 12.27 -5.11 -8.21
CA GLU A 346 12.29 -3.65 -8.07
C GLU A 346 13.58 -3.04 -8.63
N ARG A 347 14.73 -3.70 -8.46
CA ARG A 347 15.99 -3.22 -9.06
C ARG A 347 16.02 -3.35 -10.58
N LEU A 348 15.53 -4.48 -11.10
CA LEU A 348 15.56 -4.75 -12.54
C LEU A 348 14.59 -3.87 -13.34
N ILE A 349 13.43 -3.52 -12.76
CA ILE A 349 12.41 -2.70 -13.41
C ILE A 349 12.05 -1.48 -12.56
N SER A 350 13.05 -0.77 -12.04
CA SER A 350 12.81 0.34 -11.12
C SER A 350 12.23 1.59 -11.80
N ASN A 351 11.33 2.27 -11.09
CA ASN A 351 10.82 3.60 -11.47
C ASN A 351 11.46 4.74 -10.67
N GLN A 352 12.41 4.43 -9.78
CA GLN A 352 13.10 5.38 -8.92
C GLN A 352 14.54 4.90 -8.66
N PRO A 353 15.43 5.75 -8.11
CA PRO A 353 16.72 5.26 -7.62
C PRO A 353 16.51 4.23 -6.52
N TYR A 354 17.25 3.11 -6.59
CA TYR A 354 17.29 2.10 -5.54
C TYR A 354 18.63 2.13 -4.80
N SER A 355 18.64 1.68 -3.55
CA SER A 355 19.87 1.52 -2.77
C SER A 355 20.58 0.23 -3.17
N PRO A 356 21.90 0.25 -3.39
CA PRO A 356 22.67 -0.98 -3.61
C PRO A 356 22.49 -1.97 -2.44
N PRO A 357 22.45 -3.28 -2.70
CA PRO A 357 22.39 -4.28 -1.65
C PRO A 357 23.57 -4.20 -0.67
N GLU A 358 23.36 -4.59 0.58
CA GLU A 358 24.38 -4.52 1.65
C GLU A 358 25.67 -5.29 1.31
N TRP A 359 25.51 -6.43 0.64
CA TRP A 359 26.64 -7.31 0.26
C TRP A 359 27.58 -6.70 -0.78
N VAL A 360 27.19 -5.62 -1.46
CA VAL A 360 28.03 -4.96 -2.48
C VAL A 360 29.37 -4.51 -1.89
N SER A 361 29.36 -4.05 -0.63
CA SER A 361 30.57 -3.67 0.11
C SER A 361 31.59 -4.81 0.28
N SER A 362 31.09 -6.06 0.26
CA SER A 362 31.88 -7.29 0.45
C SER A 362 32.06 -8.08 -0.86
N ALA A 363 31.56 -7.56 -1.99
CA ALA A 363 31.52 -8.29 -3.27
C ALA A 363 32.90 -8.73 -3.77
N ALA A 364 33.95 -7.98 -3.45
CA ALA A 364 35.34 -8.32 -3.81
C ALA A 364 35.78 -9.69 -3.25
N GLY A 365 35.30 -10.07 -2.07
CA GLY A 365 35.57 -11.37 -1.45
C GLY A 365 34.67 -12.50 -1.97
N MET A 366 33.64 -12.17 -2.75
CA MET A 366 32.60 -13.09 -3.23
C MET A 366 32.69 -13.38 -4.73
N LYS A 367 33.55 -12.63 -5.45
CA LYS A 367 34.34 -13.04 -6.64
C LYS A 367 33.95 -14.39 -7.26
N ALA A 368 34.59 -15.41 -6.72
CA ALA A 368 34.52 -16.76 -7.22
C ALA A 368 33.14 -17.40 -7.08
N ALA A 369 32.42 -17.13 -5.99
CA ALA A 369 31.07 -17.66 -5.82
C ALA A 369 30.11 -17.10 -6.88
N PHE A 370 30.25 -15.82 -7.23
CA PHE A 370 29.49 -15.22 -8.32
C PHE A 370 29.83 -15.83 -9.68
N LEU A 371 31.13 -16.00 -9.96
CA LEU A 371 31.60 -16.59 -11.22
C LEU A 371 31.25 -18.08 -11.35
N ALA A 372 31.24 -18.82 -10.25
CA ALA A 372 30.82 -20.23 -10.22
C ALA A 372 29.33 -20.39 -10.53
N GLY A 373 28.49 -19.43 -10.13
CA GLY A 373 27.05 -19.43 -10.37
C GLY A 373 26.26 -20.38 -9.46
N GLY A 374 26.79 -21.57 -9.17
CA GLY A 374 26.25 -22.50 -8.19
C GLY A 374 27.10 -23.77 -8.08
N TRP A 375 27.02 -24.45 -6.94
CA TRP A 375 27.80 -25.66 -6.66
C TRP A 375 27.19 -26.46 -5.49
N SER A 376 27.59 -27.72 -5.35
CA SER A 376 27.26 -28.59 -4.23
C SER A 376 28.44 -28.73 -3.27
N ILE A 377 28.21 -28.57 -1.96
CA ILE A 377 29.25 -28.79 -0.94
C ILE A 377 29.60 -30.27 -0.76
N ASN A 378 28.74 -31.19 -1.20
CA ASN A 378 28.98 -32.62 -1.11
C ASN A 378 29.84 -33.12 -2.27
N GLN A 379 29.94 -32.36 -3.37
CA GLN A 379 30.78 -32.71 -4.50
C GLN A 379 32.21 -32.24 -4.27
N LYS A 380 33.17 -33.18 -4.38
CA LYS A 380 34.58 -32.89 -4.11
C LYS A 380 35.18 -31.98 -5.19
N LEU A 381 34.86 -32.22 -6.46
CA LEU A 381 35.28 -31.35 -7.56
C LEU A 381 34.75 -29.94 -7.42
N ASP A 382 33.46 -29.78 -7.14
CA ASP A 382 32.83 -28.48 -6.94
C ASP A 382 33.59 -27.65 -5.89
N ARG A 383 33.85 -28.24 -4.72
CA ARG A 383 34.62 -27.56 -3.65
C ARG A 383 36.03 -27.19 -4.09
N LEU A 384 36.71 -28.09 -4.81
CA LEU A 384 38.07 -27.87 -5.30
C LEU A 384 38.09 -26.74 -6.34
N LEU A 385 37.20 -26.79 -7.33
CA LEU A 385 37.13 -25.81 -8.42
C LEU A 385 36.75 -24.42 -7.90
N VAL A 386 35.79 -24.36 -6.97
CA VAL A 386 35.36 -23.10 -6.37
C VAL A 386 36.46 -22.50 -5.48
N ALA A 387 37.23 -23.32 -4.76
CA ALA A 387 38.42 -22.87 -4.03
C ALA A 387 39.50 -22.31 -4.98
N GLU A 388 39.84 -23.06 -6.04
CA GLU A 388 40.79 -22.62 -7.07
C GLU A 388 40.35 -21.31 -7.76
N LEU A 389 39.06 -21.18 -8.06
CA LEU A 389 38.49 -19.98 -8.67
C LEU A 389 38.67 -18.76 -7.77
N SER A 390 38.53 -18.95 -6.46
CA SER A 390 38.76 -17.88 -5.47
C SER A 390 40.24 -17.58 -5.22
N GLY A 391 41.13 -18.51 -5.59
CA GLY A 391 42.55 -18.44 -5.29
C GLY A 391 42.88 -18.60 -3.80
N VAL A 392 41.94 -19.14 -3.01
CA VAL A 392 42.21 -19.58 -1.63
C VAL A 392 42.68 -21.04 -1.65
N GLY A 393 43.37 -21.48 -0.60
CA GLY A 393 43.91 -22.84 -0.51
C GLY A 393 42.82 -23.89 -0.23
N GLU A 394 41.83 -23.55 0.59
CA GLU A 394 40.79 -24.49 1.03
C GLU A 394 39.39 -23.92 0.86
N TYR A 395 38.43 -24.77 0.48
CA TYR A 395 37.02 -24.38 0.36
C TYR A 395 36.46 -23.74 1.65
N ALA A 396 36.91 -24.19 2.82
CA ALA A 396 36.47 -23.67 4.11
C ALA A 396 36.74 -22.15 4.26
N ASP A 397 37.89 -21.67 3.76
CA ASP A 397 38.26 -20.25 3.81
C ASP A 397 37.31 -19.36 2.98
N LEU A 398 36.75 -19.93 1.90
CA LEU A 398 35.75 -19.25 1.09
C LEU A 398 34.37 -19.35 1.75
N GLU A 399 33.97 -20.53 2.23
CA GLU A 399 32.67 -20.71 2.87
C GLU A 399 32.50 -19.78 4.09
N GLU A 400 33.55 -19.59 4.90
CA GLU A 400 33.54 -18.67 6.04
C GLU A 400 33.24 -17.22 5.61
N LYS A 401 33.69 -16.80 4.42
CA LYS A 401 33.40 -15.46 3.85
C LYS A 401 31.99 -15.34 3.28
N LEU A 402 31.42 -16.44 2.80
CA LEU A 402 30.08 -16.45 2.19
C LEU A 402 28.97 -16.57 3.23
N LEU A 403 29.19 -17.33 4.31
CA LEU A 403 28.19 -17.61 5.34
C LEU A 403 27.48 -16.36 5.90
N PRO A 404 28.18 -15.26 6.25
CA PRO A 404 27.53 -14.04 6.72
C PRO A 404 26.50 -13.48 5.74
N SER A 405 26.74 -13.63 4.43
CA SER A 405 25.83 -13.11 3.40
C SER A 405 24.47 -13.80 3.38
N THR A 406 24.37 -15.05 3.88
CA THR A 406 23.11 -15.81 3.90
C THR A 406 22.08 -15.31 4.91
N MET A 407 22.52 -14.46 5.85
CA MET A 407 21.66 -13.87 6.89
C MET A 407 21.18 -12.46 6.54
N LEU A 408 21.62 -11.92 5.41
CA LEU A 408 21.18 -10.60 4.94
C LEU A 408 19.71 -10.63 4.53
N ALA A 409 19.05 -9.46 4.55
CA ALA A 409 17.67 -9.33 4.08
C ALA A 409 17.54 -9.52 2.55
N ASP A 410 18.59 -9.18 1.81
CA ASP A 410 18.71 -9.36 0.36
C ASP A 410 20.04 -10.07 0.04
N PRO A 411 20.14 -11.38 0.31
CA PRO A 411 21.39 -12.10 0.16
C PRO A 411 21.70 -12.37 -1.33
N PRO A 412 22.98 -12.33 -1.72
CA PRO A 412 23.39 -12.58 -3.12
C PRO A 412 23.30 -14.06 -3.52
N PHE A 413 23.29 -14.96 -2.54
CA PHE A 413 23.27 -16.39 -2.73
C PHE A 413 22.12 -17.03 -1.96
N ASP A 414 21.51 -18.04 -2.56
CA ASP A 414 20.65 -19.00 -1.88
C ASP A 414 21.49 -20.20 -1.43
N ARG A 415 21.26 -20.67 -0.20
CA ARG A 415 21.81 -21.92 0.32
C ARG A 415 20.66 -22.84 0.70
N VAL A 416 20.49 -23.93 -0.06
CA VAL A 416 19.43 -24.91 0.16
C VAL A 416 20.07 -26.29 0.30
N GLY A 417 20.08 -26.80 1.54
CA GLY A 417 20.79 -28.04 1.85
C GLY A 417 22.28 -27.92 1.54
N GLU A 418 22.75 -28.79 0.66
CA GLU A 418 24.13 -28.84 0.16
C GLU A 418 24.42 -27.86 -0.98
N TYR A 419 23.42 -27.21 -1.57
CA TYR A 419 23.61 -26.37 -2.76
C TYR A 419 23.77 -24.91 -2.40
N TRP A 420 24.76 -24.27 -3.02
CA TRP A 420 24.87 -22.82 -3.14
C TRP A 420 24.51 -22.41 -4.55
N GLN A 421 23.79 -21.30 -4.68
CA GLN A 421 23.43 -20.73 -5.98
C GLN A 421 23.39 -19.21 -5.91
N VAL A 422 23.91 -18.53 -6.93
CA VAL A 422 23.70 -17.09 -7.13
C VAL A 422 22.21 -16.86 -7.39
N ARG A 423 21.58 -16.05 -6.54
CA ARG A 423 20.13 -15.87 -6.54
C ARG A 423 19.60 -15.26 -7.84
N ALA A 424 20.30 -14.23 -8.34
CA ALA A 424 19.94 -13.50 -9.55
C ALA A 424 21.22 -13.05 -10.28
N PRO A 425 21.82 -13.91 -11.13
CA PRO A 425 23.12 -13.62 -11.74
C PRO A 425 23.17 -12.31 -12.54
N VAL A 426 22.09 -12.01 -13.28
CA VAL A 426 22.00 -10.80 -14.12
C VAL A 426 21.98 -9.53 -13.27
N ASP A 427 21.20 -9.53 -12.19
CA ASP A 427 21.15 -8.42 -11.23
C ASP A 427 22.49 -8.27 -10.50
N ALA A 428 23.03 -9.37 -9.97
CA ALA A 428 24.28 -9.36 -9.22
C ALA A 428 25.45 -8.82 -10.06
N PHE A 429 25.54 -9.21 -11.34
CA PHE A 429 26.62 -8.80 -12.25
C PHE A 429 26.74 -7.28 -12.39
N GLY A 430 25.62 -6.54 -12.32
CA GLY A 430 25.63 -5.08 -12.35
C GLY A 430 26.44 -4.45 -11.21
N PHE A 431 26.63 -5.16 -10.09
CA PHE A 431 27.38 -4.67 -8.93
C PHE A 431 28.83 -5.16 -8.88
N TYR A 432 29.05 -6.46 -9.10
CA TYR A 432 30.38 -7.05 -8.94
C TYR A 432 31.20 -7.09 -10.23
N GLY A 433 30.59 -6.91 -11.41
CA GLY A 433 31.25 -7.11 -12.71
C GLY A 433 32.51 -6.26 -12.89
N GLN A 434 32.47 -5.01 -12.43
CA GLN A 434 33.62 -4.08 -12.45
C GLN A 434 34.79 -4.50 -11.54
N LEU A 435 34.58 -5.44 -10.62
CA LEU A 435 35.60 -5.95 -9.71
C LEU A 435 36.34 -7.17 -10.28
N ILE A 436 35.90 -7.70 -11.42
CA ILE A 436 36.50 -8.84 -12.11
C ILE A 436 37.73 -8.33 -12.86
N GLY A 437 38.91 -8.85 -12.49
CA GLY A 437 40.17 -8.57 -13.16
C GLY A 437 40.68 -9.75 -13.99
N GLU A 438 41.81 -9.55 -14.67
CA GLU A 438 42.45 -10.55 -15.52
C GLU A 438 42.75 -11.87 -14.78
N GLN A 439 43.20 -11.80 -13.53
CA GLN A 439 43.48 -12.99 -12.73
C GLN A 439 42.22 -13.82 -12.45
N ASP A 440 41.08 -13.17 -12.21
CA ASP A 440 39.81 -13.87 -11.98
C ASP A 440 39.36 -14.59 -13.25
N LEU A 441 39.50 -13.94 -14.41
CA LEU A 441 39.16 -14.52 -15.72
C LEU A 441 40.08 -15.70 -16.09
N GLN A 442 41.38 -15.62 -15.76
CA GLN A 442 42.31 -16.72 -15.97
C GLN A 442 41.96 -17.94 -15.11
N ARG A 443 41.59 -17.72 -13.84
CA ARG A 443 41.11 -18.79 -12.95
C ARG A 443 39.79 -19.38 -13.44
N LEU A 444 38.86 -18.55 -13.89
CA LEU A 444 37.60 -19.00 -14.49
C LEU A 444 37.87 -19.86 -15.73
N LYS A 445 38.74 -19.41 -16.64
CA LYS A 445 39.14 -20.20 -17.81
C LYS A 445 39.71 -21.55 -17.41
N ALA A 446 40.60 -21.60 -16.43
CA ALA A 446 41.19 -22.85 -15.95
C ALA A 446 40.12 -23.79 -15.36
N ALA A 447 39.21 -23.27 -14.54
CA ALA A 447 38.10 -24.04 -13.97
C ALA A 447 37.15 -24.57 -15.06
N VAL A 448 36.74 -23.73 -16.01
CA VAL A 448 35.91 -24.09 -17.16
C VAL A 448 36.58 -25.20 -17.98
N LEU A 449 37.87 -25.08 -18.29
CA LEU A 449 38.59 -26.11 -19.02
C LEU A 449 38.61 -27.43 -18.25
N LYS A 450 38.85 -27.41 -16.93
CA LYS A 450 38.80 -28.64 -16.10
C LYS A 450 37.44 -29.31 -16.17
N VAL A 451 36.36 -28.55 -15.97
CA VAL A 451 34.98 -29.07 -16.02
C VAL A 451 34.64 -29.65 -17.38
N PHE A 452 34.83 -28.88 -18.46
CA PHE A 452 34.44 -29.33 -19.81
C PHE A 452 35.39 -30.35 -20.43
N SER A 453 36.60 -30.52 -19.89
CA SER A 453 37.53 -31.60 -20.27
C SER A 453 37.35 -32.88 -19.46
N HIS A 454 36.56 -32.84 -18.38
CA HIS A 454 36.32 -33.99 -17.52
C HIS A 454 35.47 -35.01 -18.27
N VAL A 455 36.00 -36.23 -18.41
CA VAL A 455 35.33 -37.32 -19.11
C VAL A 455 34.38 -37.99 -18.12
N VAL A 456 33.08 -37.77 -18.32
CA VAL A 456 32.05 -38.47 -17.55
C VAL A 456 31.98 -39.92 -18.01
N GLU A 457 32.04 -40.86 -17.06
CA GLU A 457 31.87 -42.28 -17.36
C GLU A 457 30.45 -42.52 -17.89
N GLU A 458 30.33 -43.01 -19.14
CA GLU A 458 29.02 -43.28 -19.72
C GLU A 458 28.38 -44.48 -19.00
N PRO A 459 27.09 -44.39 -18.61
CA PRO A 459 26.42 -45.53 -17.99
C PRO A 459 26.44 -46.73 -18.92
N SER A 460 26.67 -47.92 -18.36
CA SER A 460 26.77 -49.12 -19.19
C SER A 460 25.43 -49.41 -19.88
N ARG A 461 25.45 -50.09 -21.03
CA ARG A 461 24.22 -50.42 -21.79
C ARG A 461 23.17 -51.19 -20.96
N ASP A 462 23.62 -51.90 -19.93
CA ASP A 462 22.78 -52.72 -19.04
C ASP A 462 22.44 -52.00 -17.72
N GLU A 463 22.93 -50.77 -17.52
CA GLU A 463 22.67 -49.97 -16.33
C GLU A 463 21.23 -49.48 -16.33
N LYS A 464 20.48 -49.87 -15.30
CA LYS A 464 19.08 -49.46 -15.15
C LYS A 464 19.03 -47.99 -14.75
N PHE A 465 18.22 -47.21 -15.46
CA PHE A 465 17.88 -45.85 -15.03
C PHE A 465 17.34 -45.86 -13.60
N THR A 466 17.90 -45.02 -12.74
CA THR A 466 17.47 -44.84 -11.35
C THR A 466 17.16 -43.36 -11.12
N LEU A 467 16.07 -43.08 -10.40
CA LEU A 467 15.74 -41.74 -9.91
C LEU A 467 16.67 -41.29 -8.76
N ASN A 468 17.48 -42.21 -8.23
CA ASN A 468 18.45 -41.97 -7.15
C ASN A 468 19.87 -41.88 -7.74
N TYR A 469 20.05 -41.18 -8.86
CA TYR A 469 21.38 -40.96 -9.42
C TYR A 469 22.23 -40.19 -8.40
N VAL A 470 23.33 -40.80 -7.99
CA VAL A 470 24.38 -40.15 -7.21
C VAL A 470 25.48 -39.82 -8.20
N SER A 471 25.77 -38.54 -8.38
CA SER A 471 26.92 -38.15 -9.22
C SER A 471 28.17 -38.89 -8.74
N PRO A 472 29.01 -39.38 -9.65
CA PRO A 472 30.33 -39.89 -9.32
C PRO A 472 31.05 -38.92 -8.37
N ALA A 473 31.83 -39.49 -7.44
CA ALA A 473 32.48 -38.73 -6.36
C ALA A 473 33.69 -37.91 -6.85
N ASP A 474 34.12 -38.18 -8.08
CA ASP A 474 35.34 -37.69 -8.71
C ASP A 474 35.17 -36.43 -9.53
#